data_AF-A0A1Y4LEI4-F1
#
_entry.id   AF-A0A1Y4LEI4-F1
#
_cell.length_a   1.000
_cell.length_b   1.000
_cell.length_c   1.000
_cell.angle_alpha   90.00
_cell.angle_beta   90.00
_cell.angle_gamma   90.00
#
_symmetry.space_group_name_H-M   'P 1'
#
loop_
_entity.id
_entity.type
_entity.pdbx_description
1 polymer ?
#
loop_
_entity_poly.entity_id
_entity_poly.type
_entity_poly.pdbx_seq_one_letter_code
_entity_poly.pdbx_strand_id
1 'polypeptide(L)'
;NNADSREDALHELTATLRSGDASGVREWLQNIVNEDEPDETTQKAAELMGRLDQLVPMTEPEQLTEPENTESVQPSAEYREALLVLDDTSYLHVQPCDTGWDYTLYDVATMKQMDGGQLDGPDMGRSTAVSHICEDLGMGGKSIKYAPLSMIETLQEAAYHQMQEQVSQQTTEAAATQLPDAQEQALDEYPMPDPALTQDDLEKCGYLDGDLLPLSKERAYELMERDLTVYIVQEGENPEMAFDTADLDAHDGIFAVSREEWEQSPDFHEKVLERQDRQLEREQAFLSHEGNCFAIYQVSKDDPQNVRFMNLDWLQSHNLSVERSNYDLIYTAPLDGSGSTMEQLERLYEQFNLQKPVDFHSPSMSVSDIVAIKQNGQVSCHYCDSVGFTQVQGFLPENSLRNAEMTVEDDYGMIDGIINNGPKEPTVAQLEQQARSGQPISLMDLAAAVHREEREKKKSVMEQLKSQPKTEHKKTAQKKSAEREL
;
A
#
# COMPACT_ATOMS: atom_id res chain seq x y z
N ASN A 1 -63.72 -30.80 22.67
CA ASN A 1 -63.02 -32.11 22.62
C ASN A 1 -61.53 -31.89 22.45
N ASN A 2 -60.81 -31.48 23.50
CA ASN A 2 -59.37 -31.19 23.38
C ASN A 2 -58.60 -31.37 24.70
N ALA A 3 -59.10 -32.23 25.60
CA ALA A 3 -58.41 -32.56 26.85
C ALA A 3 -57.47 -33.76 26.64
N ASP A 4 -57.95 -34.83 26.00
CA ASP A 4 -57.15 -36.04 25.70
C ASP A 4 -55.92 -35.72 24.82
N SER A 5 -56.06 -34.80 23.87
CA SER A 5 -54.96 -34.36 23.00
C SER A 5 -53.85 -33.57 23.74
N ARG A 6 -54.17 -32.92 24.87
CA ARG A 6 -53.21 -32.10 25.61
C ARG A 6 -52.39 -32.91 26.62
N GLU A 7 -52.99 -33.93 27.24
CA GLU A 7 -52.27 -34.85 28.12
C GLU A 7 -51.34 -35.78 27.31
N ASP A 8 -51.79 -36.24 26.14
CA ASP A 8 -50.94 -37.01 25.22
C ASP A 8 -49.77 -36.17 24.69
N ALA A 9 -50.01 -34.91 24.30
CA ALA A 9 -48.95 -33.99 23.87
C ALA A 9 -47.94 -33.69 25.00
N LEU A 10 -48.41 -33.54 26.25
CA LEU A 10 -47.53 -33.37 27.40
C LEU A 10 -46.71 -34.63 27.70
N HIS A 11 -47.29 -35.81 27.49
CA HIS A 11 -46.58 -37.08 27.64
C HIS A 11 -45.50 -37.28 26.56
N GLU A 12 -45.78 -36.93 25.31
CA GLU A 12 -44.79 -36.97 24.23
C GLU A 12 -43.65 -35.95 24.47
N LEU A 13 -43.99 -34.71 24.83
CA LEU A 13 -43.00 -33.68 25.17
C LEU A 13 -42.13 -34.07 26.38
N THR A 14 -42.72 -34.75 27.37
CA THR A 14 -41.97 -35.25 28.52
C THR A 14 -41.06 -36.43 28.14
N ALA A 15 -41.45 -37.23 27.14
CA ALA A 15 -40.65 -38.34 26.65
C ALA A 15 -39.44 -37.84 25.83
N THR A 16 -39.62 -36.85 24.95
CA THR A 16 -38.56 -36.25 24.12
C THR A 16 -37.51 -35.51 24.97
N LEU A 17 -37.95 -34.77 25.99
CA LEU A 17 -37.04 -34.13 26.95
C LEU A 17 -36.24 -35.15 27.77
N ARG A 18 -36.80 -36.34 28.01
CA ARG A 18 -36.13 -37.42 28.76
C ARG A 18 -35.15 -38.22 27.89
N SER A 19 -35.34 -38.22 26.56
CA SER A 19 -34.38 -38.78 25.60
C SER A 19 -33.24 -37.83 25.24
N GLY A 20 -33.21 -36.61 25.81
CA GLY A 20 -32.18 -35.60 25.56
C GLY A 20 -32.39 -34.77 24.30
N ASP A 21 -33.49 -34.99 23.57
CA ASP A 21 -33.85 -34.20 22.39
C ASP A 21 -34.81 -33.08 22.79
N ALA A 22 -34.23 -31.93 23.10
CA ALA A 22 -34.95 -30.72 23.48
C ALA A 22 -35.19 -29.77 22.30
N SER A 23 -34.82 -30.16 21.08
CA SER A 23 -34.74 -29.30 19.90
C SER A 23 -36.09 -28.67 19.54
N GLY A 24 -37.16 -29.47 19.48
CA GLY A 24 -38.50 -28.98 19.17
C GLY A 24 -39.10 -28.07 20.26
N VAL A 25 -38.74 -28.30 21.53
CA VAL A 25 -39.18 -27.44 22.64
C VAL A 25 -38.43 -26.10 22.63
N ARG A 26 -37.14 -26.11 22.27
CA ARG A 26 -36.32 -24.91 22.09
C ARG A 26 -36.85 -24.04 20.96
N GLU A 27 -37.12 -24.63 19.80
CA GLU A 27 -37.66 -23.89 18.64
C GLU A 27 -39.03 -23.27 18.95
N TRP A 28 -39.89 -24.01 19.65
CA TRP A 28 -41.19 -23.49 20.08
C TRP A 28 -41.06 -22.33 21.09
N LEU A 29 -40.18 -22.45 22.08
CA LEU A 29 -39.93 -21.37 23.05
C LEU A 29 -39.24 -20.15 22.41
N GLN A 30 -38.33 -20.37 21.44
CA GLN A 30 -37.65 -19.30 20.70
C GLN A 30 -38.65 -18.50 19.85
N ASN A 31 -39.62 -19.16 19.23
CA ASN A 31 -40.69 -18.48 18.50
C ASN A 31 -41.53 -17.59 19.42
N ILE A 32 -41.83 -18.03 20.64
CA ILE A 32 -42.58 -17.21 21.61
C ILE A 32 -41.72 -16.04 22.13
N VAL A 33 -40.42 -16.23 22.32
CA VAL A 33 -39.50 -15.16 22.77
C VAL A 33 -39.26 -14.11 21.69
N ASN A 34 -39.38 -14.48 20.41
CA ASN A 34 -39.18 -13.59 19.27
C ASN A 34 -40.45 -12.80 18.87
N GLU A 35 -41.58 -12.94 19.59
CA GLU A 35 -42.77 -12.12 19.33
C GLU A 35 -42.61 -10.69 19.89
N ASP A 36 -42.95 -9.69 19.07
CA ASP A 36 -42.64 -8.24 19.25
C ASP A 36 -43.28 -7.54 20.47
N GLU A 37 -44.12 -8.21 21.26
CA GLU A 37 -44.65 -7.65 22.52
C GLU A 37 -44.14 -8.44 23.74
N PRO A 38 -43.39 -7.81 24.66
CA PRO A 38 -42.91 -8.47 25.87
C PRO A 38 -44.05 -8.62 26.88
N ASP A 39 -44.81 -9.71 26.76
CA ASP A 39 -45.85 -10.07 27.73
C ASP A 39 -45.31 -11.01 28.82
N GLU A 40 -46.17 -11.35 29.79
CA GLU A 40 -45.82 -12.25 30.88
C GLU A 40 -45.47 -13.68 30.38
N THR A 41 -45.87 -14.03 29.16
CA THR A 41 -45.62 -15.34 28.53
C THR A 41 -44.26 -15.39 27.86
N THR A 42 -43.84 -14.32 27.18
CA THR A 42 -42.49 -14.15 26.61
C THR A 42 -41.42 -14.23 27.70
N GLN A 43 -41.67 -13.59 28.84
CA GLN A 43 -40.72 -13.59 29.96
C GLN A 43 -40.60 -14.97 30.63
N LYS A 44 -41.71 -15.70 30.77
CA LYS A 44 -41.71 -17.08 31.27
C LYS A 44 -41.09 -18.06 30.27
N ALA A 45 -41.25 -17.84 28.97
CA ALA A 45 -40.63 -18.65 27.92
C ALA A 45 -39.09 -18.50 27.92
N ALA A 46 -38.59 -17.28 28.11
CA ALA A 46 -37.15 -17.01 28.25
C ALA A 46 -36.56 -17.67 29.52
N GLU A 47 -37.26 -17.61 30.65
CA GLU A 47 -36.82 -18.29 31.89
C GLU A 47 -36.81 -19.82 31.73
N LEU A 48 -37.78 -20.37 31.00
CA LEU A 48 -37.85 -21.79 30.66
C LEU A 48 -36.72 -22.23 29.72
N MET A 49 -36.36 -21.42 28.71
CA MET A 49 -35.18 -21.69 27.87
C MET A 49 -33.89 -21.75 28.68
N GLY A 50 -33.66 -20.78 29.56
CA GLY A 50 -32.46 -20.77 30.41
C GLY A 50 -32.36 -21.98 31.34
N ARG A 51 -33.50 -22.48 31.84
CA ARG A 51 -33.55 -23.72 32.63
C ARG A 51 -33.36 -24.98 31.78
N LEU A 52 -33.83 -24.96 30.53
CA LEU A 52 -33.66 -26.06 29.58
C LEU A 52 -32.19 -26.20 29.15
N ASP A 53 -31.48 -25.09 28.97
CA ASP A 53 -30.03 -25.07 28.70
C ASP A 53 -29.19 -25.62 29.86
N GLN A 54 -29.59 -25.36 31.10
CA GLN A 54 -28.89 -25.92 32.27
C GLN A 54 -29.11 -27.44 32.44
N LEU A 55 -30.26 -27.96 31.99
CA LEU A 55 -30.63 -29.37 32.18
C LEU A 55 -30.24 -30.26 31.00
N VAL A 56 -30.25 -29.72 29.78
CA VAL A 56 -29.83 -30.39 28.54
C VAL A 56 -28.94 -29.41 27.78
N PRO A 57 -27.63 -29.35 28.10
CA PRO A 57 -26.70 -28.48 27.40
C PRO A 57 -26.70 -28.88 25.92
N MET A 58 -26.92 -27.91 25.05
CA MET A 58 -26.84 -28.13 23.61
C MET A 58 -25.39 -28.50 23.28
N THR A 59 -25.13 -29.78 23.04
CA THR A 59 -23.94 -30.19 22.31
C THR A 59 -24.28 -29.94 20.87
N GLU A 60 -23.63 -28.94 20.25
CA GLU A 60 -23.70 -28.74 18.80
C GLU A 60 -23.38 -30.08 18.13
N PRO A 61 -24.33 -30.69 17.39
CA PRO A 61 -24.06 -31.94 16.72
C PRO A 61 -23.24 -31.65 15.47
N GLU A 62 -22.10 -32.33 15.40
CA GLU A 62 -21.48 -32.81 14.17
C GLU A 62 -22.55 -33.13 13.13
N GLN A 63 -22.58 -32.37 12.02
CA GLN A 63 -23.39 -32.73 10.86
C GLN A 63 -22.77 -33.95 10.18
N LEU A 64 -23.28 -35.12 10.54
CA LEU A 64 -23.24 -36.32 9.71
C LEU A 64 -24.22 -36.15 8.54
N THR A 65 -23.70 -36.13 7.32
CA THR A 65 -24.45 -36.41 6.08
C THR A 65 -24.17 -37.85 5.63
N GLU A 66 -25.23 -38.64 5.40
CA GLU A 66 -25.22 -39.88 4.60
C GLU A 66 -26.17 -39.68 3.39
N PRO A 67 -26.18 -40.54 2.36
CA PRO A 67 -25.14 -40.67 1.34
C PRO A 67 -25.74 -40.59 -0.09
N GLU A 68 -25.29 -39.67 -0.94
CA GLU A 68 -25.40 -39.83 -2.40
C GLU A 68 -24.12 -39.34 -3.09
N ASN A 69 -23.22 -40.31 -3.30
CA ASN A 69 -22.39 -40.48 -4.49
C ASN A 69 -21.56 -39.29 -4.98
N THR A 70 -20.47 -39.00 -4.29
CA THR A 70 -19.18 -38.66 -4.91
C THR A 70 -18.05 -39.13 -4.00
N GLU A 71 -17.10 -39.88 -4.55
CA GLU A 71 -15.81 -40.15 -3.91
C GLU A 71 -15.14 -38.84 -3.53
N SER A 72 -15.09 -38.51 -2.24
CA SER A 72 -14.10 -37.57 -1.71
C SER A 72 -13.72 -38.00 -0.30
N VAL A 73 -12.56 -38.64 -0.24
CA VAL A 73 -11.83 -38.96 0.98
C VAL A 73 -11.64 -37.66 1.76
N GLN A 74 -12.22 -37.53 2.97
CA GLN A 74 -11.73 -36.50 3.89
C GLN A 74 -10.29 -36.85 4.24
N PRO A 75 -9.31 -35.93 4.08
CA PRO A 75 -7.95 -36.23 4.44
C PRO A 75 -7.88 -36.39 5.95
N SER A 76 -7.47 -37.57 6.42
CA SER A 76 -7.09 -37.80 7.81
C SER A 76 -6.07 -36.73 8.24
N ALA A 77 -5.84 -36.53 9.54
CA ALA A 77 -4.81 -35.61 10.04
C ALA A 77 -3.39 -35.87 9.47
N GLU A 78 -3.21 -36.96 8.73
CA GLU A 78 -2.02 -37.35 7.97
C GLU A 78 -1.89 -36.66 6.61
N TYR A 79 -2.81 -35.77 6.20
CA TYR A 79 -2.78 -35.06 4.91
C TYR A 79 -2.92 -33.53 5.07
N ARG A 80 -2.46 -33.00 6.21
CA ARG A 80 -2.42 -31.56 6.49
C ARG A 80 -0.99 -31.06 6.52
N GLU A 81 -0.80 -29.82 6.14
CA GLU A 81 0.48 -29.12 6.26
C GLU A 81 1.07 -29.26 7.67
N ALA A 82 2.40 -29.31 7.74
CA ALA A 82 3.13 -29.39 9.00
C ALA A 82 4.46 -28.66 8.89
N LEU A 83 4.82 -28.01 10.00
CA LEU A 83 6.17 -27.55 10.24
C LEU A 83 6.83 -28.46 11.28
N LEU A 84 7.97 -29.03 10.95
CA LEU A 84 8.76 -29.90 11.81
C LEU A 84 10.12 -29.28 12.08
N VAL A 85 10.70 -29.56 13.23
CA VAL A 85 12.08 -29.20 13.57
C VAL A 85 12.90 -30.48 13.59
N LEU A 86 13.97 -30.51 12.79
CA LEU A 86 14.92 -31.60 12.69
C LEU A 86 16.17 -31.25 13.49
N ASP A 87 16.46 -32.01 14.55
CA ASP A 87 17.64 -31.87 15.43
C ASP A 87 17.89 -30.46 16.00
N ASP A 88 16.85 -29.63 16.08
CA ASP A 88 16.93 -28.21 16.47
C ASP A 88 17.85 -27.37 15.56
N THR A 89 18.25 -27.90 14.38
CA THR A 89 19.10 -27.20 13.40
C THR A 89 18.34 -26.74 12.17
N SER A 90 17.25 -27.41 11.80
CA SER A 90 16.53 -27.12 10.56
C SER A 90 15.02 -27.23 10.74
N TYR A 91 14.28 -26.31 10.13
CA TYR A 91 12.82 -26.41 10.00
C TYR A 91 12.48 -27.10 8.67
N LEU A 92 11.60 -28.07 8.71
CA LEU A 92 11.05 -28.75 7.54
C LEU A 92 9.57 -28.42 7.45
N HIS A 93 9.21 -27.62 6.45
CA HIS A 93 7.84 -27.33 6.09
C HIS A 93 7.38 -28.32 5.04
N VAL A 94 6.22 -28.97 5.25
CA VAL A 94 5.68 -30.00 4.35
C VAL A 94 4.22 -29.69 4.07
N GLN A 95 3.86 -29.59 2.79
CA GLN A 95 2.53 -29.19 2.31
C GLN A 95 1.97 -30.23 1.32
N PRO A 96 0.68 -30.59 1.40
CA PRO A 96 0.08 -31.51 0.44
C PRO A 96 -0.07 -30.85 -0.93
N CYS A 97 0.20 -31.59 -2.01
CA CYS A 97 -0.01 -31.15 -3.38
C CYS A 97 -0.71 -32.24 -4.21
N ASP A 98 -1.20 -31.91 -5.40
CA ASP A 98 -2.02 -32.83 -6.23
C ASP A 98 -1.29 -34.13 -6.63
N THR A 99 0.05 -34.12 -6.63
CA THR A 99 0.87 -35.30 -6.96
C THR A 99 1.51 -35.96 -5.74
N GLY A 100 1.37 -35.41 -4.53
CA GLY A 100 2.01 -35.93 -3.32
C GLY A 100 2.25 -34.84 -2.26
N TRP A 101 3.52 -34.49 -2.02
CA TRP A 101 3.93 -33.54 -0.99
C TRP A 101 5.03 -32.60 -1.45
N ASP A 102 4.84 -31.30 -1.27
CA ASP A 102 5.90 -30.30 -1.40
C ASP A 102 6.59 -30.11 -0.04
N TYR A 103 7.90 -29.91 -0.07
CA TYR A 103 8.67 -29.63 1.13
C TYR A 103 9.66 -28.49 0.92
N THR A 104 9.83 -27.69 1.98
CA THR A 104 10.81 -26.61 2.05
C THR A 104 11.59 -26.71 3.34
N LEU A 105 12.91 -26.73 3.23
CA LEU A 105 13.83 -26.82 4.35
C LEU A 105 14.41 -25.44 4.65
N TYR A 106 14.33 -25.01 5.91
CA TYR A 106 14.92 -23.77 6.41
C TYR A 106 15.97 -24.07 7.49
N ASP A 107 16.97 -23.22 7.61
CA ASP A 107 17.94 -23.25 8.71
C ASP A 107 17.34 -22.60 9.97
N VAL A 108 17.48 -23.21 11.15
CA VAL A 108 16.89 -22.66 12.40
C VAL A 108 17.64 -21.40 12.87
N ALA A 109 18.95 -21.32 12.65
CA ALA A 109 19.76 -20.22 13.15
C ALA A 109 19.62 -18.95 12.30
N THR A 110 19.46 -19.12 11.00
CA THR A 110 19.43 -18.03 10.01
C THR A 110 18.05 -17.81 9.40
N MET A 111 17.10 -18.73 9.61
CA MET A 111 15.74 -18.73 9.02
C MET A 111 15.74 -18.76 7.48
N LYS A 112 16.88 -19.10 6.87
CA LYS A 112 17.06 -19.09 5.42
C LYS A 112 16.59 -20.40 4.81
N GLN A 113 15.93 -20.30 3.66
CA GLN A 113 15.64 -21.47 2.84
C GLN A 113 16.96 -22.10 2.38
N MET A 114 17.13 -23.38 2.70
CA MET A 114 18.30 -24.16 2.32
C MET A 114 18.02 -25.05 1.12
N ASP A 115 16.83 -25.65 1.07
CA ASP A 115 16.44 -26.60 0.05
C ASP A 115 14.93 -26.64 -0.10
N GLY A 116 14.44 -27.12 -1.24
CA GLY A 116 13.02 -27.28 -1.50
C GLY A 116 12.78 -28.22 -2.67
N GLY A 117 11.75 -29.04 -2.57
CA GLY A 117 11.45 -30.05 -3.58
C GLY A 117 10.07 -30.63 -3.44
N GLN A 118 9.74 -31.52 -4.37
CA GLN A 118 8.46 -32.19 -4.46
C GLN A 118 8.69 -33.70 -4.35
N LEU A 119 7.83 -34.35 -3.57
CA LEU A 119 7.80 -35.79 -3.39
C LEU A 119 6.50 -36.34 -3.97
N ASP A 120 6.61 -37.01 -5.12
CA ASP A 120 5.47 -37.61 -5.80
C ASP A 120 5.01 -38.90 -5.09
N GLY A 121 3.74 -38.96 -4.72
CA GLY A 121 3.15 -40.09 -3.99
C GLY A 121 1.74 -39.76 -3.48
N PRO A 122 0.69 -39.90 -4.31
CA PRO A 122 -0.66 -39.42 -4.00
C PRO A 122 -1.35 -40.16 -2.83
N ASP A 123 -0.89 -41.36 -2.47
CA ASP A 123 -1.44 -42.17 -1.36
C ASP A 123 -0.50 -42.25 -0.14
N MET A 124 0.50 -41.36 -0.05
CA MET A 124 1.50 -41.38 1.01
C MET A 124 1.10 -40.45 2.16
N GLY A 125 0.91 -41.01 3.36
CA GLY A 125 0.64 -40.22 4.57
C GLY A 125 1.85 -39.38 5.00
N ARG A 126 1.58 -38.23 5.63
CA ARG A 126 2.59 -37.24 6.06
C ARG A 126 3.78 -37.82 6.82
N SER A 127 3.56 -38.78 7.73
CA SER A 127 4.65 -39.40 8.51
C SER A 127 5.62 -40.18 7.63
N THR A 128 5.11 -40.85 6.61
CA THR A 128 5.88 -41.57 5.59
C THR A 128 6.60 -40.58 4.67
N ALA A 129 5.93 -39.51 4.24
CA ALA A 129 6.53 -38.46 3.43
C ALA A 129 7.71 -37.77 4.17
N VAL A 130 7.51 -37.38 5.43
CA VAL A 130 8.56 -36.80 6.28
C VAL A 130 9.73 -37.76 6.46
N SER A 131 9.46 -39.07 6.64
CA SER A 131 10.52 -40.08 6.76
C SER A 131 11.32 -40.21 5.47
N HIS A 132 10.65 -40.25 4.31
CA HIS A 132 11.30 -40.28 3.00
C HIS A 132 12.16 -39.05 2.74
N ILE A 133 11.61 -37.85 3.00
CA ILE A 133 12.36 -36.59 2.85
C ILE A 133 13.59 -36.58 3.76
N CYS A 134 13.45 -37.06 5.01
CA CYS A 134 14.59 -37.16 5.92
C CYS A 134 15.63 -38.18 5.45
N GLU A 135 15.23 -39.31 4.85
CA GLU A 135 16.16 -40.30 4.29
C GLU A 135 16.87 -39.77 3.03
N ASP A 136 16.14 -39.16 2.10
CA ASP A 136 16.66 -38.62 0.84
C ASP A 136 17.65 -37.48 1.06
N LEU A 137 17.40 -36.63 2.05
CA LEU A 137 18.32 -35.56 2.46
C LEU A 137 19.52 -36.08 3.28
N GLY A 138 19.67 -37.40 3.45
CA GLY A 138 20.75 -38.01 4.22
C GLY A 138 20.67 -37.75 5.73
N MET A 139 19.48 -37.40 6.22
CA MET A 139 19.14 -37.05 7.61
C MET A 139 18.40 -38.19 8.34
N GLY A 140 18.61 -39.45 7.92
CA GLY A 140 18.05 -40.62 8.59
C GLY A 140 18.56 -40.76 10.02
N GLY A 141 17.67 -40.61 11.01
CA GLY A 141 17.97 -40.80 12.45
C GLY A 141 17.88 -39.56 13.35
N LYS A 142 17.42 -38.42 12.83
CA LYS A 142 17.27 -37.15 13.57
C LYS A 142 16.03 -37.13 14.48
N SER A 143 16.10 -36.38 15.59
CA SER A 143 14.97 -36.11 16.48
C SER A 143 14.00 -35.14 15.81
N ILE A 144 12.78 -35.62 15.51
CA ILE A 144 11.72 -34.83 14.88
C ILE A 144 10.78 -34.27 15.95
N LYS A 145 10.58 -32.96 15.97
CA LYS A 145 9.60 -32.28 16.83
C LYS A 145 8.64 -31.46 15.98
N TYR A 146 7.40 -31.30 16.40
CA TYR A 146 6.46 -30.40 15.73
C TYR A 146 6.71 -28.94 16.14
N ALA A 147 6.76 -28.05 15.16
CA ALA A 147 6.77 -26.61 15.36
C ALA A 147 5.38 -26.01 15.09
N PRO A 148 5.06 -24.86 15.69
CA PRO A 148 3.81 -24.16 15.40
C PRO A 148 3.80 -23.65 13.96
N LEU A 149 2.68 -23.85 13.26
CA LEU A 149 2.48 -23.39 11.87
C LEU A 149 2.57 -21.87 11.73
N SER A 150 2.30 -21.11 12.80
CA SER A 150 2.46 -19.65 12.81
C SER A 150 3.88 -19.18 12.51
N MET A 151 4.89 -20.04 12.65
CA MET A 151 6.28 -19.70 12.32
C MET A 151 6.53 -19.73 10.81
N ILE A 152 5.66 -20.35 10.00
CA ILE A 152 5.82 -20.45 8.55
C ILE A 152 5.80 -19.06 7.92
N GLU A 153 4.90 -18.18 8.34
CA GLU A 153 4.80 -16.80 7.86
C GLU A 153 6.11 -16.05 8.09
N THR A 154 6.69 -16.16 9.30
CA THR A 154 7.99 -15.57 9.63
C THR A 154 9.15 -16.14 8.79
N LEU A 155 9.14 -17.44 8.49
CA LEU A 155 10.17 -18.07 7.64
C LEU A 155 10.03 -17.64 6.17
N GLN A 156 8.81 -17.47 5.68
CA GLN A 156 8.53 -16.99 4.32
C GLN A 156 8.88 -15.52 4.16
N GLU A 157 8.54 -14.67 5.15
CA GLU A 157 8.96 -13.26 5.19
C GLU A 157 10.48 -13.12 5.23
N ALA A 158 11.18 -13.92 6.05
CA ALA A 158 12.63 -13.91 6.11
C ALA A 158 13.28 -14.31 4.77
N ALA A 159 12.71 -15.30 4.07
CA ALA A 159 13.15 -15.69 2.74
C ALA A 159 12.90 -14.58 1.70
N TYR A 160 11.75 -13.89 1.78
CA TYR A 160 11.41 -12.77 0.90
C TYR A 160 12.33 -11.56 1.10
N HIS A 161 12.59 -11.17 2.35
CA HIS A 161 13.54 -10.11 2.68
C HIS A 161 14.96 -10.45 2.22
N GLN A 162 15.37 -11.71 2.34
CA GLN A 162 16.68 -12.13 1.84
C GLN A 162 16.76 -12.06 0.31
N MET A 163 15.71 -12.47 -0.41
CA MET A 163 15.66 -12.34 -1.87
C MET A 163 15.76 -10.86 -2.27
N GLN A 164 15.09 -9.96 -1.56
CA GLN A 164 15.23 -8.52 -1.76
C GLN A 164 16.65 -8.02 -1.48
N GLU A 165 17.29 -8.47 -0.39
CA GLU A 165 18.68 -8.11 -0.09
C GLU A 165 19.68 -8.67 -1.11
N GLN A 166 19.47 -9.89 -1.61
CA GLN A 166 20.33 -10.50 -2.64
C GLN A 166 20.13 -9.85 -4.01
N VAL A 167 18.90 -9.50 -4.37
CA VAL A 167 18.62 -8.66 -5.55
C VAL A 167 19.31 -7.31 -5.38
N SER A 168 19.19 -6.66 -4.21
CA SER A 168 19.89 -5.40 -3.93
C SER A 168 21.42 -5.53 -4.02
N GLN A 169 22.00 -6.65 -3.56
CA GLN A 169 23.43 -6.95 -3.64
C GLN A 169 23.91 -7.29 -5.07
N GLN A 170 23.13 -8.03 -5.86
CA GLN A 170 23.42 -8.24 -7.28
C GLN A 170 23.27 -6.96 -8.10
N THR A 171 22.29 -6.11 -7.77
CA THR A 171 22.15 -4.79 -8.38
C THR A 171 23.32 -3.88 -8.01
N THR A 172 23.91 -4.01 -6.81
CA THR A 172 25.10 -3.22 -6.43
C THR A 172 26.41 -3.72 -7.05
N GLU A 173 26.61 -5.02 -7.24
CA GLU A 173 27.76 -5.55 -7.99
C GLU A 173 27.65 -5.32 -9.51
N ALA A 174 26.43 -5.38 -10.08
CA ALA A 174 26.20 -4.99 -11.47
C ALA A 174 26.35 -3.47 -11.68
N ALA A 175 25.83 -2.65 -10.77
CA ALA A 175 25.95 -1.18 -10.81
C ALA A 175 27.36 -0.66 -10.53
N ALA A 176 28.24 -1.44 -9.88
CA ALA A 176 29.63 -1.05 -9.69
C ALA A 176 30.46 -1.09 -11.00
N THR A 177 29.99 -1.81 -12.03
CA THR A 177 30.69 -1.89 -13.32
C THR A 177 30.09 -0.97 -14.39
N GLN A 178 28.88 -0.46 -14.18
CA GLN A 178 28.25 0.57 -14.97
C GLN A 178 27.36 1.37 -14.02
N LEU A 179 27.85 2.52 -13.53
CA LEU A 179 26.97 3.53 -12.95
C LEU A 179 25.98 3.93 -14.05
N PRO A 180 24.66 3.65 -13.95
CA PRO A 180 23.71 4.50 -14.63
C PRO A 180 23.79 5.82 -13.86
N ASP A 181 24.05 6.92 -14.56
CA ASP A 181 23.70 8.24 -14.05
C ASP A 181 22.30 8.14 -13.43
N ALA A 182 22.10 8.77 -12.27
CA ALA A 182 20.80 8.88 -11.64
C ALA A 182 19.81 9.39 -12.70
N GLN A 183 19.07 8.47 -13.32
CA GLN A 183 17.98 8.82 -14.20
C GLN A 183 17.01 9.57 -13.29
N GLU A 184 16.79 10.86 -13.59
CA GLU A 184 15.64 11.57 -13.05
C GLU A 184 14.45 10.62 -13.17
N GLN A 185 13.85 10.27 -12.04
CA GLN A 185 12.66 9.43 -11.99
C GLN A 185 11.52 10.25 -12.58
N ALA A 186 11.46 10.28 -13.91
CA ALA A 186 10.47 11.02 -14.66
C ALA A 186 9.10 10.44 -14.31
N LEU A 187 8.11 11.33 -14.20
CA LEU A 187 6.74 10.88 -14.13
C LEU A 187 6.41 10.11 -15.40
N ASP A 188 5.45 9.21 -15.26
CA ASP A 188 4.93 8.36 -16.31
C ASP A 188 4.35 9.15 -17.49
N GLU A 189 5.20 9.46 -18.47
CA GLU A 189 4.77 10.05 -19.73
C GLU A 189 4.03 9.03 -20.59
N TYR A 190 2.98 9.48 -21.26
CA TYR A 190 2.23 8.67 -22.23
C TYR A 190 3.20 7.92 -23.17
N PRO A 191 2.97 6.64 -23.51
CA PRO A 191 3.92 5.85 -24.31
C PRO A 191 4.07 6.44 -25.72
N MET A 192 5.00 7.37 -25.90
CA MET A 192 5.23 8.01 -27.19
C MET A 192 5.89 7.03 -28.17
N PRO A 193 5.54 7.09 -29.46
CA PRO A 193 6.18 6.26 -30.48
C PRO A 193 7.67 6.60 -30.65
N ASP A 194 8.01 7.88 -30.45
CA ASP A 194 9.38 8.37 -30.42
C ASP A 194 9.61 9.25 -29.18
N PRO A 195 10.47 8.83 -28.24
CA PRO A 195 10.78 9.62 -27.04
C PRO A 195 11.66 10.84 -27.32
N ALA A 196 12.25 10.98 -28.52
CA ALA A 196 13.11 12.10 -28.86
C ALA A 196 12.34 13.39 -29.22
N LEU A 197 11.02 13.28 -29.47
CA LEU A 197 10.17 14.39 -29.89
C LEU A 197 8.93 14.48 -29.02
N THR A 198 8.44 15.70 -28.82
CA THR A 198 7.25 15.98 -28.02
C THR A 198 6.18 16.69 -28.84
N GLN A 199 4.96 16.78 -28.30
CA GLN A 199 3.87 17.49 -28.96
C GLN A 199 4.24 18.94 -29.31
N ASP A 200 5.01 19.61 -28.45
CA ASP A 200 5.53 20.96 -28.69
C ASP A 200 6.30 21.07 -30.02
N ASP A 201 6.94 20.00 -30.48
CA ASP A 201 7.67 19.99 -31.75
C ASP A 201 6.71 19.99 -32.95
N LEU A 202 5.56 19.32 -32.86
CA LEU A 202 4.48 19.44 -33.87
C LEU A 202 3.85 20.82 -33.84
N GLU A 203 3.63 21.39 -32.65
CA GLU A 203 3.06 22.72 -32.50
C GLU A 203 3.96 23.80 -33.14
N LYS A 204 5.29 23.65 -33.03
CA LYS A 204 6.26 24.52 -33.72
C LYS A 204 6.15 24.43 -35.24
N CYS A 205 5.73 23.29 -35.79
CA CYS A 205 5.44 23.14 -37.22
C CYS A 205 4.06 23.68 -37.62
N GLY A 206 3.27 24.18 -36.67
CA GLY A 206 1.94 24.75 -36.92
C GLY A 206 0.82 23.73 -36.90
N TYR A 207 1.09 22.47 -36.49
CA TYR A 207 0.07 21.47 -36.28
C TYR A 207 -0.34 21.43 -34.80
N LEU A 208 -1.58 21.81 -34.52
CA LEU A 208 -2.11 21.92 -33.15
C LEU A 208 -3.12 20.81 -32.82
N ASP A 209 -3.49 20.00 -33.81
CA ASP A 209 -4.43 18.92 -33.59
C ASP A 209 -3.69 17.78 -32.86
N GLY A 210 -4.24 17.32 -31.73
CA GLY A 210 -3.61 16.33 -30.85
C GLY A 210 -3.78 14.87 -31.31
N ASP A 211 -4.20 14.67 -32.55
CA ASP A 211 -4.49 13.38 -33.18
C ASP A 211 -3.26 12.73 -33.81
N LEU A 212 -2.20 13.50 -34.07
CA LEU A 212 -0.92 13.00 -34.57
C LEU A 212 0.17 13.05 -33.50
N LEU A 213 1.05 12.05 -33.53
CA LEU A 213 2.20 11.90 -32.62
C LEU A 213 3.50 12.04 -33.40
N PRO A 214 4.46 12.88 -32.96
CA PRO A 214 5.69 13.15 -33.69
C PRO A 214 6.63 11.94 -33.75
N LEU A 215 7.40 11.88 -34.84
CA LEU A 215 8.38 10.85 -35.15
C LEU A 215 9.62 11.47 -35.78
N SER A 216 10.78 10.96 -35.38
CA SER A 216 12.00 11.15 -36.14
C SER A 216 11.92 10.37 -37.46
N LYS A 217 12.78 10.75 -38.40
CA LYS A 217 12.92 10.06 -39.70
C LYS A 217 13.21 8.57 -39.52
N GLU A 218 14.06 8.22 -38.56
CA GLU A 218 14.42 6.83 -38.26
C GLU A 218 13.19 6.04 -37.78
N ARG A 219 12.42 6.59 -36.83
CA ARG A 219 11.19 5.94 -36.36
C ARG A 219 10.09 5.87 -37.41
N ALA A 220 9.99 6.85 -38.30
CA ALA A 220 9.09 6.82 -39.43
C ALA A 220 9.34 5.59 -40.33
N TYR A 221 10.61 5.27 -40.64
CA TYR A 221 10.92 4.06 -41.41
C TYR A 221 10.47 2.79 -40.70
N GLU A 222 10.79 2.66 -39.41
CA GLU A 222 10.49 1.45 -38.63
C GLU A 222 8.98 1.19 -38.46
N LEU A 223 8.18 2.26 -38.33
CA LEU A 223 6.73 2.16 -38.21
C LEU A 223 6.06 1.90 -39.56
N MET A 224 6.58 2.47 -40.65
CA MET A 224 6.08 2.19 -41.99
C MET A 224 6.39 0.75 -42.43
N GLU A 225 7.54 0.18 -42.04
CA GLU A 225 7.85 -1.25 -42.23
C GLU A 225 6.89 -2.19 -41.45
N ARG A 226 6.25 -1.66 -40.40
CA ARG A 226 5.22 -2.35 -39.60
C ARG A 226 3.80 -2.07 -40.08
N ASP A 227 3.65 -1.50 -41.28
CA ASP A 227 2.36 -1.15 -41.91
C ASP A 227 1.54 -0.08 -41.15
N LEU A 228 2.20 0.80 -40.36
CA LEU A 228 1.54 2.00 -39.81
C LEU A 228 1.58 3.16 -40.81
N THR A 229 0.53 3.99 -40.80
CA THR A 229 0.44 5.17 -41.65
C THR A 229 1.33 6.28 -41.10
N VAL A 230 2.33 6.68 -41.88
CA VAL A 230 3.20 7.81 -41.55
C VAL A 230 2.77 9.07 -42.31
N TYR A 231 2.74 10.18 -41.60
CA TYR A 231 2.46 11.51 -42.09
C TYR A 231 3.72 12.36 -42.10
N ILE A 232 3.84 13.22 -43.09
CA ILE A 232 4.89 14.21 -43.27
C ILE A 232 4.32 15.53 -42.79
N VAL A 233 4.92 16.13 -41.75
CA VAL A 233 4.48 17.40 -41.19
C VAL A 233 5.43 18.50 -41.64
N GLN A 234 4.89 19.47 -42.37
CA GLN A 234 5.64 20.62 -42.89
C GLN A 234 5.12 21.92 -42.29
N GLU A 235 6.01 22.90 -42.13
CA GLU A 235 5.68 24.17 -41.50
C GLU A 235 4.60 24.93 -42.29
N GLY A 236 3.41 25.08 -41.69
CA GLY A 236 2.30 25.84 -42.28
C GLY A 236 1.51 25.12 -43.39
N GLU A 237 1.78 23.84 -43.64
CA GLU A 237 0.98 22.98 -44.51
C GLU A 237 0.25 21.91 -43.69
N ASN A 238 -0.81 21.32 -44.25
CA ASN A 238 -1.49 20.21 -43.60
C ASN A 238 -0.65 18.93 -43.74
N PRO A 239 -0.67 18.02 -42.75
CA PRO A 239 0.06 16.76 -42.84
C PRO A 239 -0.34 15.95 -44.08
N GLU A 240 0.67 15.45 -44.80
CA GLU A 240 0.49 14.61 -45.98
C GLU A 240 0.91 13.18 -45.68
N MET A 241 0.17 12.17 -46.17
CA MET A 241 0.54 10.78 -45.99
C MET A 241 1.77 10.42 -46.85
N ALA A 242 2.77 9.77 -46.24
CA ALA A 242 3.85 9.12 -46.97
C ALA A 242 3.34 7.79 -47.56
N PHE A 243 3.58 7.56 -48.86
CA PHE A 243 3.19 6.31 -49.52
C PHE A 243 4.33 5.28 -49.52
N ASP A 244 5.57 5.76 -49.53
CA ASP A 244 6.76 4.91 -49.52
C ASP A 244 7.97 5.58 -48.85
N THR A 245 9.08 4.83 -48.81
CA THR A 245 10.35 5.29 -48.24
C THR A 245 10.98 6.46 -48.98
N ALA A 246 10.66 6.63 -50.27
CA ALA A 246 11.20 7.72 -51.07
C ALA A 246 10.54 9.06 -50.69
N ASP A 247 9.26 9.04 -50.28
CA ASP A 247 8.61 10.22 -49.70
C ASP A 247 9.31 10.63 -48.39
N LEU A 248 9.63 9.67 -47.52
CA LEU A 248 10.41 9.94 -46.29
C LEU A 248 11.80 10.51 -46.61
N ASP A 249 12.47 10.00 -47.65
CA ASP A 249 13.79 10.47 -48.07
C ASP A 249 13.75 11.91 -48.62
N ALA A 250 12.69 12.26 -49.35
CA ALA A 250 12.52 13.56 -50.00
C ALA A 250 12.24 14.70 -49.01
N HIS A 251 11.73 14.37 -47.82
CA HIS A 251 11.39 15.34 -46.79
C HIS A 251 12.40 15.30 -45.63
N ASP A 252 12.86 16.48 -45.25
CA ASP A 252 13.66 16.70 -44.04
C ASP A 252 12.80 17.52 -43.08
N GLY A 253 12.24 16.85 -42.07
CA GLY A 253 11.29 17.45 -41.14
C GLY A 253 10.84 16.47 -40.06
N ILE A 254 9.75 16.83 -39.39
CA ILE A 254 9.08 15.97 -38.41
C ILE A 254 8.07 15.12 -39.15
N PHE A 255 8.09 13.83 -38.86
CA PHE A 255 7.05 12.91 -39.32
C PHE A 255 6.08 12.67 -38.18
N ALA A 256 4.94 12.06 -38.47
CA ALA A 256 3.99 11.72 -37.43
C ALA A 256 3.23 10.43 -37.74
N VAL A 257 2.64 9.83 -36.71
CA VAL A 257 1.70 8.72 -36.85
C VAL A 257 0.39 9.10 -36.18
N SER A 258 -0.72 8.54 -36.66
CA SER A 258 -2.01 8.67 -35.98
C SER A 258 -1.92 8.09 -34.57
N ARG A 259 -2.40 8.85 -33.57
CA ARG A 259 -2.54 8.37 -32.19
C ARG A 259 -3.37 7.09 -32.13
N GLU A 260 -4.46 7.02 -32.90
CA GLU A 260 -5.34 5.86 -32.93
C GLU A 260 -4.63 4.61 -33.46
N GLU A 261 -3.86 4.74 -34.55
CA GLU A 261 -3.10 3.61 -35.11
C GLU A 261 -1.97 3.18 -34.18
N TRP A 262 -1.30 4.14 -33.55
CA TRP A 262 -0.25 3.86 -32.58
C TRP A 262 -0.78 3.09 -31.38
N GLU A 263 -1.92 3.50 -30.80
CA GLU A 263 -2.58 2.82 -29.68
C GLU A 263 -3.02 1.39 -30.02
N GLN A 264 -3.30 1.10 -31.29
CA GLN A 264 -3.65 -0.24 -31.77
C GLN A 264 -2.41 -1.11 -32.08
N SER A 265 -1.21 -0.53 -32.07
CA SER A 265 0.02 -1.22 -32.45
C SER A 265 0.54 -2.17 -31.34
N PRO A 266 1.24 -3.27 -31.70
CA PRO A 266 1.89 -4.14 -30.72
C PRO A 266 2.94 -3.42 -29.86
N ASP A 267 3.69 -2.49 -30.45
CA ASP A 267 4.75 -1.72 -29.77
C ASP A 267 4.17 -0.86 -28.64
N PHE A 268 2.98 -0.27 -28.83
CA PHE A 268 2.28 0.44 -27.76
C PHE A 268 1.88 -0.51 -26.62
N HIS A 269 1.32 -1.67 -26.96
CA HIS A 269 0.91 -2.68 -25.96
C HIS A 269 2.11 -3.19 -25.15
N GLU A 270 3.26 -3.41 -25.79
CA GLU A 270 4.51 -3.80 -25.11
C GLU A 270 4.93 -2.73 -24.09
N LYS A 271 4.92 -1.46 -24.48
CA LYS A 271 5.23 -0.35 -23.55
C LYS A 271 4.24 -0.25 -22.38
N VAL A 272 2.95 -0.53 -22.62
CA VAL A 272 1.95 -0.59 -21.55
C VAL A 272 2.25 -1.73 -20.58
N LEU A 273 2.65 -2.90 -21.07
CA LEU A 273 3.07 -4.03 -20.22
C LEU A 273 4.33 -3.71 -19.42
N GLU A 274 5.35 -3.10 -20.03
CA GLU A 274 6.54 -2.65 -19.31
C GLU A 274 6.21 -1.67 -18.18
N ARG A 275 5.26 -0.74 -18.42
CA ARG A 275 4.76 0.18 -17.37
C ARG A 275 4.04 -0.58 -16.25
N GLN A 276 3.34 -1.66 -16.59
CA GLN A 276 2.66 -2.52 -15.63
C GLN A 276 3.64 -3.36 -14.79
N ASP A 277 4.81 -3.72 -15.33
CA ASP A 277 5.83 -4.43 -14.56
C ASP A 277 6.62 -3.47 -13.63
N ARG A 278 6.66 -2.17 -13.97
CA ARG A 278 7.41 -1.13 -13.26
C ARG A 278 6.56 -0.30 -12.27
N GLN A 279 5.51 -0.91 -11.72
CA GLN A 279 4.55 -0.26 -10.79
C GLN A 279 5.23 0.44 -9.61
N LEU A 280 6.14 -0.26 -8.92
CA LEU A 280 6.86 0.27 -7.75
C LEU A 280 7.76 1.45 -8.11
N GLU A 281 8.48 1.37 -9.23
CA GLU A 281 9.36 2.45 -9.68
C GLU A 281 8.57 3.70 -10.06
N ARG A 282 7.43 3.53 -10.76
CA ARG A 282 6.53 4.63 -11.17
C ARG A 282 5.88 5.29 -9.97
N GLU A 283 5.44 4.51 -8.98
CA GLU A 283 4.91 5.06 -7.73
C GLU A 283 5.99 5.82 -6.96
N GLN A 284 7.20 5.27 -6.89
CA GLN A 284 8.32 5.95 -6.24
C GLN A 284 8.69 7.26 -6.95
N ALA A 285 8.63 7.30 -8.28
CA ALA A 285 8.81 8.51 -9.09
C ALA A 285 7.78 9.58 -8.74
N PHE A 286 6.50 9.21 -8.64
CA PHE A 286 5.44 10.11 -8.18
C PHE A 286 5.72 10.64 -6.76
N LEU A 287 6.09 9.76 -5.83
CA LEU A 287 6.37 10.13 -4.44
C LEU A 287 7.65 10.98 -4.28
N SER A 288 8.64 10.83 -5.15
CA SER A 288 9.91 11.58 -5.12
C SER A 288 9.84 12.90 -5.90
N HIS A 289 8.95 13.04 -6.89
CA HIS A 289 8.84 14.19 -7.78
C HIS A 289 8.80 15.54 -7.04
N GLU A 290 9.56 16.54 -7.47
CA GLU A 290 9.64 17.82 -6.74
C GLU A 290 8.43 18.73 -6.97
N GLY A 291 7.79 18.61 -8.14
CA GLY A 291 6.62 19.40 -8.53
C GLY A 291 5.29 18.90 -7.98
N ASN A 292 4.22 19.63 -8.32
CA ASN A 292 2.87 19.12 -8.13
C ASN A 292 2.60 18.06 -9.20
N CYS A 293 2.05 16.92 -8.80
CA CYS A 293 1.74 15.83 -9.71
C CYS A 293 0.52 15.06 -9.21
N PHE A 294 -0.03 14.23 -10.08
CA PHE A 294 -1.11 13.31 -9.74
C PHE A 294 -0.78 11.89 -10.20
N ALA A 295 -1.43 10.92 -9.59
CA ALA A 295 -1.37 9.51 -9.93
C ALA A 295 -2.79 8.93 -9.93
N ILE A 296 -3.10 8.08 -10.91
CA ILE A 296 -4.41 7.42 -11.05
C ILE A 296 -4.20 5.92 -10.83
N TYR A 297 -4.92 5.39 -9.86
CA TYR A 297 -4.96 3.97 -9.53
C TYR A 297 -6.34 3.42 -9.87
N GLN A 298 -6.37 2.30 -10.59
CA GLN A 298 -7.60 1.56 -10.85
C GLN A 298 -7.55 0.22 -10.12
N VAL A 299 -8.71 -0.33 -9.78
CA VAL A 299 -8.80 -1.68 -9.23
C VAL A 299 -8.11 -2.64 -10.19
N SER A 300 -7.28 -3.53 -9.64
CA SER A 300 -6.48 -4.44 -10.42
C SER A 300 -7.36 -5.25 -11.38
N LYS A 301 -6.79 -5.60 -12.53
CA LYS A 301 -7.51 -6.33 -13.58
C LYS A 301 -8.17 -7.61 -13.06
N ASP A 302 -7.50 -8.31 -12.14
CA ASP A 302 -7.98 -9.56 -11.55
C ASP A 302 -9.08 -9.34 -10.52
N ASP A 303 -9.10 -8.17 -9.85
CA ASP A 303 -10.09 -7.76 -8.85
C ASP A 303 -10.50 -8.90 -7.89
N PRO A 304 -9.55 -9.45 -7.11
CA PRO A 304 -9.80 -10.64 -6.30
C PRO A 304 -10.87 -10.43 -5.22
N GLN A 305 -11.08 -9.18 -4.79
CA GLN A 305 -12.07 -8.81 -3.79
C GLN A 305 -13.42 -8.38 -4.41
N ASN A 306 -13.53 -8.36 -5.74
CA ASN A 306 -14.71 -7.93 -6.49
C ASN A 306 -15.23 -6.56 -6.05
N VAL A 307 -14.31 -5.61 -5.88
CA VAL A 307 -14.56 -4.25 -5.37
C VAL A 307 -14.73 -3.23 -6.48
N ARG A 308 -14.51 -3.62 -7.74
CA ARG A 308 -14.67 -2.73 -8.89
C ARG A 308 -16.10 -2.19 -8.96
N PHE A 309 -16.22 -0.88 -9.13
CA PHE A 309 -17.49 -0.13 -9.14
C PHE A 309 -18.26 -0.11 -7.81
N MET A 310 -17.67 -0.61 -6.72
CA MET A 310 -18.27 -0.52 -5.39
C MET A 310 -17.91 0.80 -4.71
N ASN A 311 -18.83 1.37 -3.95
CA ASN A 311 -18.58 2.60 -3.20
C ASN A 311 -18.04 2.32 -1.80
N LEU A 312 -17.64 3.36 -1.05
CA LEU A 312 -17.10 3.20 0.29
C LEU A 312 -18.11 2.59 1.28
N ASP A 313 -19.40 2.93 1.16
CA ASP A 313 -20.46 2.35 2.00
C ASP A 313 -20.57 0.83 1.83
N TRP A 314 -20.46 0.36 0.59
CA TRP A 314 -20.47 -1.07 0.29
C TRP A 314 -19.25 -1.78 0.87
N LEU A 315 -18.05 -1.20 0.71
CA LEU A 315 -16.81 -1.75 1.31
C LEU A 315 -16.94 -1.88 2.83
N GLN A 316 -17.43 -0.84 3.50
CA GLN A 316 -17.65 -0.86 4.95
C GLN A 316 -18.64 -1.94 5.37
N SER A 317 -19.74 -2.13 4.63
CA SER A 317 -20.74 -3.16 4.94
C SER A 317 -20.22 -4.60 4.81
N HIS A 318 -19.16 -4.80 4.02
CA HIS A 318 -18.49 -6.10 3.83
C HIS A 318 -17.18 -6.23 4.63
N ASN A 319 -16.90 -5.28 5.54
CA ASN A 319 -15.65 -5.20 6.30
C ASN A 319 -14.38 -5.17 5.42
N LEU A 320 -14.48 -4.54 4.25
CA LEU A 320 -13.35 -4.32 3.35
C LEU A 320 -12.85 -2.87 3.50
N SER A 321 -11.56 -2.68 3.28
CA SER A 321 -10.91 -1.37 3.23
C SER A 321 -10.21 -1.15 1.90
N VAL A 322 -9.93 0.11 1.59
CA VAL A 322 -9.20 0.50 0.39
C VAL A 322 -7.71 0.19 0.61
N GLU A 323 -7.27 -0.96 0.12
CA GLU A 323 -5.90 -1.46 0.26
C GLU A 323 -5.09 -1.26 -1.02
N ARG A 324 -3.86 -0.73 -0.92
CA ARG A 324 -2.99 -0.47 -2.07
C ARG A 324 -2.73 -1.69 -2.95
N SER A 325 -2.64 -2.88 -2.36
CA SER A 325 -2.37 -4.14 -3.08
C SER A 325 -3.47 -4.55 -4.07
N ASN A 326 -4.68 -4.00 -3.93
CA ASN A 326 -5.80 -4.30 -4.83
C ASN A 326 -5.84 -3.39 -6.07
N TYR A 327 -4.87 -2.51 -6.23
CA TYR A 327 -4.86 -1.46 -7.23
C TYR A 327 -3.62 -1.51 -8.10
N ASP A 328 -3.79 -1.09 -9.35
CA ASP A 328 -2.72 -0.89 -10.32
C ASP A 328 -2.59 0.61 -10.63
N LEU A 329 -1.37 1.13 -10.59
CA LEU A 329 -1.01 2.48 -11.02
C LEU A 329 -1.08 2.56 -12.55
N ILE A 330 -2.07 3.27 -13.06
CA ILE A 330 -2.31 3.39 -14.50
C ILE A 330 -1.57 4.59 -15.08
N TYR A 331 -1.57 5.73 -14.38
CA TYR A 331 -1.02 6.97 -14.92
C TYR A 331 -0.41 7.84 -13.84
N THR A 332 0.68 8.54 -14.14
CA THR A 332 1.19 9.65 -13.31
C THR A 332 1.61 10.81 -14.19
N ALA A 333 1.26 12.04 -13.85
CA ALA A 333 1.73 13.21 -14.62
C ALA A 333 1.85 14.46 -13.74
N PRO A 334 2.57 15.49 -14.22
CA PRO A 334 2.56 16.80 -13.61
C PRO A 334 1.12 17.32 -13.49
N LEU A 335 0.85 18.02 -12.40
CA LEU A 335 -0.46 18.59 -12.13
C LEU A 335 -0.45 20.06 -12.53
N ASP A 336 -0.96 20.32 -13.73
CA ASP A 336 -1.05 21.67 -14.27
C ASP A 336 -2.27 22.41 -13.73
N GLY A 337 -2.02 23.58 -13.15
CA GLY A 337 -3.06 24.52 -12.77
C GLY A 337 -3.18 24.82 -11.28
N SER A 338 -3.63 26.03 -11.00
CA SER A 338 -3.97 26.50 -9.67
C SER A 338 -5.43 26.16 -9.34
N GLY A 339 -5.68 25.76 -8.10
CA GLY A 339 -7.02 25.48 -7.60
C GLY A 339 -6.99 24.73 -6.29
N SER A 340 -8.16 24.51 -5.71
CA SER A 340 -8.34 23.54 -4.63
C SER A 340 -8.13 22.12 -5.17
N THR A 341 -7.75 21.19 -4.28
CA THR A 341 -7.61 19.77 -4.61
C THR A 341 -8.90 19.21 -5.24
N MET A 342 -10.07 19.63 -4.76
CA MET A 342 -11.36 19.18 -5.32
C MET A 342 -11.57 19.66 -6.76
N GLU A 343 -11.28 20.92 -7.08
CA GLU A 343 -11.39 21.43 -8.45
C GLU A 343 -10.45 20.70 -9.41
N GLN A 344 -9.27 20.29 -8.93
CA GLN A 344 -8.33 19.51 -9.71
C GLN A 344 -8.83 18.07 -9.93
N LEU A 345 -9.40 17.43 -8.91
CA LEU A 345 -10.00 16.10 -9.05
C LEU A 345 -11.12 16.10 -10.09
N GLU A 346 -12.02 17.09 -10.06
CA GLU A 346 -13.09 17.22 -11.05
C GLU A 346 -12.54 17.45 -12.47
N ARG A 347 -11.50 18.29 -12.62
CA ARG A 347 -10.84 18.47 -13.92
C ARG A 347 -10.20 17.20 -14.45
N LEU A 348 -9.52 16.44 -13.58
CA LEU A 348 -8.93 15.15 -13.95
C LEU A 348 -10.02 14.15 -14.34
N TYR A 349 -11.12 14.10 -13.59
CA TYR A 349 -12.27 13.26 -13.91
C TYR A 349 -12.86 13.61 -15.28
N GLU A 350 -13.07 14.90 -15.57
CA GLU A 350 -13.54 15.35 -16.89
C GLU A 350 -12.54 15.01 -18.00
N GLN A 351 -11.25 15.32 -17.79
CA GLN A 351 -10.19 15.07 -18.78
C GLN A 351 -10.09 13.60 -19.16
N PHE A 352 -9.95 12.71 -18.19
CA PHE A 352 -9.75 11.27 -18.44
C PHE A 352 -11.03 10.56 -18.92
N ASN A 353 -12.20 11.17 -18.75
CA ASN A 353 -13.45 10.65 -19.31
C ASN A 353 -13.76 11.20 -20.71
N LEU A 354 -13.25 12.39 -21.06
CA LEU A 354 -13.38 12.97 -22.40
C LEU A 354 -12.27 12.49 -23.35
N GLN A 355 -11.04 12.42 -22.87
CA GLN A 355 -9.83 11.99 -23.58
C GLN A 355 -9.32 10.70 -22.94
N LYS A 356 -10.08 9.63 -23.13
CA LYS A 356 -9.83 8.35 -22.48
C LYS A 356 -8.52 7.71 -22.97
N PRO A 357 -7.55 7.42 -22.08
CA PRO A 357 -6.42 6.58 -22.42
C PRO A 357 -6.87 5.15 -22.72
N VAL A 358 -6.24 4.52 -23.71
CA VAL A 358 -6.59 3.15 -24.14
C VAL A 358 -6.17 2.09 -23.11
N ASP A 359 -5.23 2.40 -22.22
CA ASP A 359 -4.59 1.51 -21.26
C ASP A 359 -5.34 1.36 -19.92
N PHE A 360 -6.51 2.01 -19.77
CA PHE A 360 -7.36 1.85 -18.59
C PHE A 360 -7.93 0.42 -18.49
N HIS A 361 -7.98 -0.13 -17.26
CA HIS A 361 -8.65 -1.40 -16.98
C HIS A 361 -10.18 -1.29 -17.12
N SER A 362 -10.72 -0.12 -16.81
CA SER A 362 -12.14 0.19 -16.95
C SER A 362 -12.42 1.07 -18.19
N PRO A 363 -13.67 1.09 -18.70
CA PRO A 363 -14.03 1.95 -19.83
C PRO A 363 -13.80 3.45 -19.59
N SER A 364 -13.73 3.90 -18.33
CA SER A 364 -13.57 5.29 -17.91
C SER A 364 -13.00 5.35 -16.49
N MET A 365 -12.65 6.55 -16.01
CA MET A 365 -12.49 6.80 -14.58
C MET A 365 -13.86 6.67 -13.90
N SER A 366 -13.96 5.89 -12.84
CA SER A 366 -15.26 5.50 -12.27
C SER A 366 -15.20 5.18 -10.78
N VAL A 367 -16.37 4.90 -10.19
CA VAL A 367 -16.48 4.44 -8.80
C VAL A 367 -15.49 3.30 -8.57
N SER A 368 -14.79 3.33 -7.44
CA SER A 368 -13.67 2.45 -7.06
C SER A 368 -12.26 2.89 -7.45
N ASP A 369 -12.11 3.81 -8.40
CA ASP A 369 -10.80 4.34 -8.76
C ASP A 369 -10.28 5.33 -7.70
N ILE A 370 -8.96 5.52 -7.64
CA ILE A 370 -8.31 6.43 -6.70
C ILE A 370 -7.42 7.40 -7.46
N VAL A 371 -7.57 8.69 -7.16
CA VAL A 371 -6.70 9.74 -7.64
C VAL A 371 -5.86 10.24 -6.47
N ALA A 372 -4.56 10.01 -6.54
CA ALA A 372 -3.61 10.58 -5.60
C ALA A 372 -3.09 11.91 -6.15
N ILE A 373 -3.20 12.98 -5.36
CA ILE A 373 -2.71 14.31 -5.70
C ILE A 373 -1.58 14.65 -4.74
N LYS A 374 -0.45 15.06 -5.30
CA LYS A 374 0.69 15.60 -4.58
C LYS A 374 0.80 17.09 -4.84
N GLN A 375 0.66 17.88 -3.78
CA GLN A 375 0.76 19.34 -3.82
C GLN A 375 1.62 19.85 -2.68
N ASN A 376 2.57 20.73 -2.98
CA ASN A 376 3.47 21.30 -1.98
C ASN A 376 4.15 20.23 -1.09
N GLY A 377 4.49 19.08 -1.67
CA GLY A 377 5.09 17.94 -0.96
C GLY A 377 4.12 17.07 -0.14
N GLN A 378 2.85 17.46 -0.01
CA GLN A 378 1.82 16.64 0.66
C GLN A 378 1.09 15.77 -0.36
N VAL A 379 0.99 14.48 -0.07
CA VAL A 379 0.21 13.51 -0.86
C VAL A 379 -1.15 13.30 -0.21
N SER A 380 -2.21 13.37 -1.00
CA SER A 380 -3.58 13.06 -0.57
C SER A 380 -4.20 12.09 -1.58
N CYS A 381 -4.88 11.06 -1.09
CA CYS A 381 -5.49 10.03 -1.93
C CYS A 381 -7.01 10.19 -1.88
N HIS A 382 -7.66 10.19 -3.03
CA HIS A 382 -9.09 10.45 -3.15
C HIS A 382 -9.77 9.34 -3.91
N TYR A 383 -10.68 8.65 -3.25
CA TYR A 383 -11.51 7.61 -3.82
C TYR A 383 -12.65 8.22 -4.63
N CYS A 384 -12.83 7.77 -5.87
CA CYS A 384 -13.99 8.09 -6.67
C CYS A 384 -15.18 7.31 -6.10
N ASP A 385 -16.09 8.00 -5.43
CA ASP A 385 -17.31 7.42 -4.88
C ASP A 385 -18.49 7.65 -5.86
N SER A 386 -19.65 7.11 -5.52
CA SER A 386 -20.93 7.36 -6.16
C SER A 386 -21.28 8.84 -6.32
N VAL A 387 -20.76 9.71 -5.44
CA VAL A 387 -20.93 11.16 -5.51
C VAL A 387 -19.58 11.86 -5.28
N GLY A 388 -18.87 12.14 -6.36
CA GLY A 388 -17.60 12.85 -6.34
C GLY A 388 -16.48 12.08 -5.65
N PHE A 389 -15.56 12.80 -5.02
CA PHE A 389 -14.34 12.24 -4.44
C PHE A 389 -14.35 12.30 -2.92
N THR A 390 -13.93 11.21 -2.29
CA THR A 390 -13.76 11.11 -0.84
C THR A 390 -12.31 10.81 -0.50
N GLN A 391 -11.70 11.62 0.37
CA GLN A 391 -10.31 11.41 0.78
C GLN A 391 -10.19 10.12 1.62
N VAL A 392 -9.26 9.25 1.23
CA VAL A 392 -8.89 8.03 1.95
C VAL A 392 -7.51 8.17 2.57
N GLN A 393 -7.34 7.62 3.77
CA GLN A 393 -6.09 7.70 4.53
C GLN A 393 -5.35 6.37 4.47
N GLY A 394 -4.01 6.42 4.53
CA GLY A 394 -3.17 5.22 4.57
C GLY A 394 -3.08 4.42 3.27
N PHE A 395 -3.61 4.94 2.16
CA PHE A 395 -3.51 4.28 0.85
C PHE A 395 -2.08 4.25 0.32
N LEU A 396 -1.33 5.34 0.45
CA LEU A 396 0.10 5.40 0.13
C LEU A 396 0.92 5.59 1.41
N PRO A 397 2.15 5.04 1.47
CA PRO A 397 3.01 5.21 2.64
C PRO A 397 3.33 6.69 2.85
N GLU A 398 3.05 7.21 4.05
CA GLU A 398 3.41 8.58 4.40
C GLU A 398 4.94 8.74 4.35
N ASN A 399 5.41 9.75 3.62
CA ASN A 399 6.83 10.04 3.44
C ASN A 399 7.41 10.68 4.72
N SER A 400 7.52 9.85 5.77
CA SER A 400 7.92 10.20 7.14
C SER A 400 9.30 10.86 7.21
N LEU A 401 10.17 10.57 6.24
CA LEU A 401 11.53 11.11 6.16
C LEU A 401 11.56 12.59 5.79
N ARG A 402 10.65 13.06 4.92
CA ARG A 402 10.62 14.46 4.48
C ARG A 402 10.02 15.39 5.55
N ASN A 403 9.07 14.87 6.32
CA ASN A 403 8.57 15.54 7.53
C ASN A 403 9.67 15.67 8.59
N ALA A 404 10.51 14.65 8.76
CA ALA A 404 11.67 14.74 9.66
C ALA A 404 12.71 15.75 9.17
N GLU A 405 12.97 15.83 7.86
CA GLU A 405 13.93 16.77 7.27
C GLU A 405 13.48 18.24 7.36
N MET A 406 12.20 18.53 7.06
CA MET A 406 11.62 19.87 7.29
C MET A 406 11.60 20.27 8.76
N THR A 407 11.53 19.31 9.69
CA THR A 407 11.61 19.61 11.13
C THR A 407 13.04 19.96 11.56
N VAL A 408 14.06 19.36 10.93
CA VAL A 408 15.48 19.61 11.22
C VAL A 408 15.95 20.97 10.66
N GLU A 409 15.42 21.42 9.51
CA GLU A 409 15.79 22.71 8.93
C GLU A 409 15.21 23.92 9.69
N ASP A 410 14.09 23.77 10.38
CA ASP A 410 13.49 24.81 11.22
C ASP A 410 14.22 25.00 12.57
N ASP A 411 15.07 24.04 12.97
CA ASP A 411 15.73 23.98 14.28
C ASP A 411 17.14 24.62 14.32
N TYR A 412 17.60 25.22 13.22
CA TYR A 412 18.89 25.93 13.15
C TYR A 412 18.98 27.20 14.05
N GLY A 413 17.97 27.48 14.86
CA GLY A 413 17.97 28.53 15.90
C GLY A 413 18.41 28.09 17.31
N MET A 414 18.77 26.82 17.53
CA MET A 414 18.93 26.25 18.88
C MET A 414 20.38 26.26 19.40
N ILE A 415 20.87 27.42 19.85
CA ILE A 415 22.09 27.52 20.68
C ILE A 415 21.72 27.30 22.17
N ASP A 416 21.29 26.09 22.57
CA ASP A 416 21.49 25.60 23.96
C ASP A 416 21.04 24.15 24.25
N GLY A 417 20.84 23.29 23.25
CA GLY A 417 20.72 21.84 23.49
C GLY A 417 19.53 21.34 24.34
N ILE A 418 18.48 22.15 24.50
CA ILE A 418 17.22 21.72 25.13
C ILE A 418 16.15 21.67 24.05
N ILE A 419 15.84 20.46 23.58
CA ILE A 419 14.73 20.16 22.66
C ILE A 419 13.43 20.55 23.36
N ASN A 420 12.67 21.49 22.80
CA ASN A 420 11.39 21.93 23.35
C ASN A 420 10.28 21.60 22.34
N ASN A 421 9.81 20.34 22.34
CA ASN A 421 8.62 19.89 21.59
C ASN A 421 7.32 20.28 22.32
N GLY A 422 7.19 21.56 22.71
CA GLY A 422 5.95 22.13 23.23
C GLY A 422 5.27 23.02 22.17
N PRO A 423 3.93 23.19 22.22
CA PRO A 423 3.23 24.11 21.34
C PRO A 423 3.89 25.51 21.40
N LYS A 424 4.31 26.04 20.23
CA LYS A 424 5.05 27.31 20.10
C LYS A 424 4.30 28.42 20.83
N GLU A 425 4.85 28.90 21.96
CA GLU A 425 4.25 30.02 22.71
C GLU A 425 4.36 31.30 21.87
N PRO A 426 3.25 32.06 21.69
CA PRO A 426 3.24 33.20 20.78
C PRO A 426 4.17 34.33 21.27
N THR A 427 4.82 35.01 20.32
CA THR A 427 5.72 36.15 20.60
C THR A 427 4.95 37.46 20.68
N VAL A 428 5.54 38.49 21.33
CA VAL A 428 4.93 39.82 21.47
C VAL A 428 4.57 40.42 20.10
N ALA A 429 5.44 40.24 19.09
CA ALA A 429 5.21 40.73 17.73
C ALA A 429 4.02 40.04 17.04
N GLN A 430 3.85 38.73 17.23
CA GLN A 430 2.71 37.98 16.70
C GLN A 430 1.40 38.39 17.36
N LEU A 431 1.39 38.56 18.69
CA LEU A 431 0.20 39.02 19.42
C LEU A 431 -0.15 40.48 19.08
N GLU A 432 0.84 41.34 18.86
CA GLU A 432 0.60 42.72 18.43
C GLU A 432 0.03 42.78 17.01
N GLN A 433 0.54 41.94 16.09
CA GLN A 433 0.01 41.84 14.74
C GLN A 433 -1.42 41.28 14.72
N GLN A 434 -1.70 40.29 15.56
CA GLN A 434 -3.04 39.73 15.74
C GLN A 434 -4.05 40.76 16.29
N ALA A 435 -3.62 41.58 17.25
CA ALA A 435 -4.42 42.71 17.75
C ALA A 435 -4.65 43.77 16.66
N ARG A 436 -3.64 44.05 15.83
CA ARG A 436 -3.76 44.99 14.70
C ARG A 436 -4.68 44.47 13.58
N SER A 437 -4.77 43.16 13.40
CA SER A 437 -5.76 42.53 12.50
C SER A 437 -7.17 42.44 13.07
N GLY A 438 -7.40 42.98 14.28
CA GLY A 438 -8.73 43.01 14.91
C GLY A 438 -9.17 41.68 15.54
N GLN A 439 -8.26 40.71 15.69
CA GLN A 439 -8.55 39.46 16.38
C GLN A 439 -8.33 39.60 17.90
N PRO A 440 -9.14 38.91 18.72
CA PRO A 440 -9.00 38.96 20.17
C PRO A 440 -7.69 38.30 20.60
N ILE A 441 -6.91 38.98 21.44
CA ILE A 441 -5.69 38.45 22.04
C ILE A 441 -5.88 38.24 23.55
N SER A 442 -5.22 37.22 24.09
CA SER A 442 -5.17 36.96 25.53
C SER A 442 -4.17 37.90 26.22
N LEU A 443 -4.65 38.66 27.20
CA LEU A 443 -3.79 39.53 28.02
C LEU A 443 -2.78 38.72 28.86
N MET A 444 -3.12 37.47 29.20
CA MET A 444 -2.23 36.57 29.93
C MET A 444 -1.03 36.17 29.06
N ASP A 445 -1.27 35.88 27.78
CA ASP A 445 -0.24 35.47 26.82
C ASP A 445 0.65 36.64 26.43
N LEU A 446 0.07 37.84 26.29
CA LEU A 446 0.84 39.07 26.07
C LEU A 446 1.77 39.37 27.26
N ALA A 447 1.29 39.24 28.49
CA ALA A 447 2.10 39.44 29.69
C ALA A 447 3.25 38.41 29.78
N ALA A 448 2.95 37.14 29.49
CA ALA A 448 3.96 36.08 29.47
C ALA A 448 5.03 36.33 28.40
N ALA A 449 4.63 36.75 27.19
CA ALA A 449 5.53 37.08 26.10
C ALA A 449 6.44 38.29 26.43
N VAL A 450 5.89 39.36 27.02
CA VAL A 450 6.67 40.54 27.46
C VAL A 450 7.69 40.18 28.53
N HIS A 451 7.31 39.35 29.51
CA HIS A 451 8.24 38.89 30.53
C HIS A 451 9.36 38.01 29.99
N ARG A 452 9.12 37.23 28.93
CA ARG A 452 10.14 36.42 28.24
C ARG A 452 11.14 37.31 27.52
N GLU A 453 10.66 38.30 26.76
CA GLU A 453 11.49 39.24 26.01
C GLU A 453 12.37 40.11 26.94
N GLU A 454 11.85 40.51 28.11
CA GLU A 454 12.64 41.20 29.13
C GLU A 454 13.75 40.34 29.74
N ARG A 455 13.51 39.04 29.94
CA ARG A 455 14.51 38.11 30.52
C ARG A 455 15.63 37.84 29.53
N GLU A 456 15.31 37.76 28.25
CA GLU A 456 16.30 37.59 27.17
C GLU A 456 17.18 38.84 27.01
N LYS A 457 16.60 40.04 27.07
CA LYS A 457 17.36 41.31 27.06
C LYS A 457 18.33 41.44 28.25
N LYS A 458 17.98 40.88 29.41
CA LYS A 458 18.82 40.89 30.64
C LYS A 458 19.96 39.87 30.64
N LYS A 459 20.06 38.96 29.67
CA LYS A 459 21.16 37.98 29.52
C LYS A 459 22.31 38.44 28.62
N SER A 460 22.41 39.73 28.29
CA SER A 460 23.55 40.26 27.53
C SER A 460 24.79 40.46 28.42
N VAL A 461 25.84 39.67 28.15
CA VAL A 461 27.17 39.65 28.80
C VAL A 461 27.82 41.04 28.90
N MET A 462 27.39 42.03 28.11
CA MET A 462 27.96 43.38 28.09
C MET A 462 27.73 44.21 29.38
N GLU A 463 26.70 43.93 30.17
CA GLU A 463 26.41 44.73 31.37
C GLU A 463 27.17 44.26 32.62
N GLN A 464 27.54 42.97 32.68
CA GLN A 464 28.37 42.39 33.75
C GLN A 464 29.85 42.81 33.69
N LEU A 465 30.32 43.33 32.54
CA LEU A 465 31.70 43.79 32.34
C LEU A 465 31.94 45.25 32.77
N LYS A 466 30.90 46.03 33.07
CA LYS A 466 31.04 47.44 33.50
C LYS A 466 31.08 47.63 35.03
N SER A 467 30.88 46.58 35.82
CA SER A 467 30.85 46.64 37.30
C SER A 467 31.95 45.79 37.94
N GLN A 468 33.22 46.14 37.71
CA GLN A 468 34.30 45.74 38.62
C GLN A 468 34.98 46.97 39.24
N PRO A 469 35.08 47.06 40.58
CA PRO A 469 35.88 48.08 41.23
C PRO A 469 37.37 47.71 41.21
N LYS A 470 38.22 48.70 40.91
CA LYS A 470 39.69 48.62 40.91
C LYS A 470 40.19 48.22 42.31
N THR A 471 41.03 47.18 42.38
CA THR A 471 41.81 46.83 43.58
C THR A 471 43.30 47.10 43.37
N GLU A 472 43.91 47.69 44.40
CA GLU A 472 45.24 48.29 44.44
C GLU A 472 46.40 47.28 44.44
N HIS A 473 47.54 47.74 43.93
CA HIS A 473 48.82 47.06 43.99
C HIS A 473 49.43 47.09 45.41
N LYS A 474 49.90 45.94 45.92
CA LYS A 474 50.97 45.91 46.94
C LYS A 474 51.99 44.80 46.68
N LYS A 475 53.25 45.22 46.62
CA LYS A 475 54.51 44.46 46.51
C LYS A 475 54.67 43.44 47.64
N THR A 476 55.46 42.37 47.43
CA THR A 476 56.82 42.14 48.02
C THR A 476 57.44 40.83 47.47
N ALA A 477 58.75 40.83 47.20
CA ALA A 477 59.60 39.75 46.66
C ALA A 477 60.19 38.82 47.76
N GLN A 478 60.61 37.57 47.50
CA GLN A 478 61.95 37.04 47.09
C GLN A 478 61.90 35.48 47.32
N LYS A 479 62.66 34.54 46.71
CA LYS A 479 64.10 34.46 46.35
C LYS A 479 64.40 33.16 45.52
N LYS A 480 65.56 33.18 44.82
CA LYS A 480 66.38 32.16 44.08
C LYS A 480 66.34 30.71 44.64
N SER A 481 66.65 29.64 43.88
CA SER A 481 67.88 29.26 43.11
C SER A 481 67.60 27.93 42.37
N ALA A 482 67.95 27.70 41.10
CA ALA A 482 69.25 27.39 40.47
C ALA A 482 69.34 25.90 40.03
N GLU A 483 69.61 25.69 38.73
CA GLU A 483 70.29 24.54 38.07
C GLU A 483 69.65 23.13 38.26
N ARG A 484 69.71 22.14 37.37
CA ARG A 484 70.60 21.78 36.26
C ARG A 484 69.99 20.55 35.53
N GLU A 485 70.22 20.44 34.22
CA GLU A 485 70.44 19.21 33.39
C GLU A 485 69.51 17.99 33.53
N LEU A 486 69.02 17.36 32.46
CA LEU A 486 69.58 17.12 31.11
C LEU A 486 68.51 17.25 30.03
#